data_AF-D7F8C5-F1
#
_entry.id   AF-D7F8C5-F1
#
_cell.length_a   1.000
_cell.length_b   1.000
_cell.length_c   1.000
_cell.angle_alpha   90.00
_cell.angle_beta   90.00
_cell.angle_gamma   90.00
#
_symmetry.space_group_name_H-M   'P 1'
#
loop_
_entity.id
_entity.type
_entity.pdbx_description
1 polymer ?
#
loop_
_entity_poly.entity_id
_entity_poly.type
_entity_poly.pdbx_seq_one_letter_code
_entity_poly.pdbx_strand_id
1 'polypeptide(L)'
;WYCKGRLATDTGTFVAQLSEMCSSFCLTFVGFCNVYAISINRNQIETLLKELHHIYPTGSKNHYRCPHYFDMATKIMRIEFLFYMIFYVYYNSAPVLLLLWEHMLNGYDLSSNTHTSTWFPWKVHGSPLGFGMAVLSITVGSSVGVGSSIVTQNIVCLLSFQLKLHYDGISSQLVSLDCRRPGVHKKLRIFIAYHCRILQLGDQVNDILNFVFGSSIVGAIIAICMSSVSILLLDFAFAFK
;
A
#
# COMPACT_ATOMS: atom_id res chain seq x y z
N TRP A 1 -13.73 -3.25 33.21
CA TRP A 1 -12.58 -3.90 33.85
C TRP A 1 -12.93 -4.73 35.10
N TYR A 2 -14.07 -4.53 35.78
CA TYR A 2 -14.49 -5.38 36.92
C TYR A 2 -15.78 -6.21 36.71
N CYS A 3 -16.38 -6.22 35.52
CA CYS A 3 -17.69 -6.86 35.31
C CYS A 3 -17.66 -8.28 34.70
N LYS A 4 -16.49 -8.90 34.46
CA LYS A 4 -16.42 -10.20 33.74
C LYS A 4 -15.42 -11.24 34.29
N GLY A 5 -15.05 -11.15 35.58
CA GLY A 5 -14.34 -12.25 36.26
C GLY A 5 -13.12 -12.83 35.51
N ARG A 6 -12.26 -11.98 34.92
CA ARG A 6 -11.01 -12.45 34.30
C ARG A 6 -9.89 -12.50 35.34
N LEU A 7 -9.16 -13.61 35.35
CA LEU A 7 -7.91 -13.75 36.08
C LEU A 7 -6.82 -12.88 35.44
N ALA A 8 -5.90 -12.34 36.24
CA ALA A 8 -4.82 -11.47 35.77
C ALA A 8 -3.92 -12.13 34.70
N THR A 9 -3.80 -13.47 34.74
CA THR A 9 -3.09 -14.31 33.76
C THR A 9 -3.71 -14.26 32.35
N ASP A 10 -5.02 -13.98 32.22
CA ASP A 10 -5.70 -13.86 30.91
C ASP A 10 -5.63 -12.46 30.32
N THR A 11 -5.09 -11.48 31.06
CA THR A 11 -5.07 -10.09 30.61
C THR A 11 -4.02 -9.89 29.51
N GLY A 12 -2.83 -10.50 29.64
CA GLY A 12 -1.77 -10.40 28.64
C GLY A 12 -2.14 -11.05 27.30
N THR A 13 -2.69 -12.27 27.35
CA THR A 13 -3.15 -13.00 26.15
C THR A 13 -4.32 -12.29 25.46
N PHE A 14 -5.28 -11.75 26.23
CA PHE A 14 -6.36 -10.96 25.66
C PHE A 14 -5.88 -9.67 25.00
N VAL A 15 -4.94 -8.95 25.61
CA VAL A 15 -4.37 -7.73 25.04
C VAL A 15 -3.59 -8.05 23.77
N ALA A 16 -2.82 -9.13 23.76
CA ALA A 16 -2.12 -9.59 22.55
C ALA A 16 -3.10 -9.90 21.41
N GLN A 17 -4.17 -10.67 21.67
CA GLN A 17 -5.20 -10.97 20.66
C GLN A 17 -5.91 -9.71 20.16
N LEU A 18 -6.27 -8.79 21.06
CA LEU A 18 -6.92 -7.53 20.67
C LEU A 18 -5.99 -6.67 19.80
N SER A 19 -4.70 -6.66 20.13
CA SER A 19 -3.69 -5.92 19.41
C SER A 19 -3.44 -6.50 18.01
N GLU A 20 -3.37 -7.83 17.90
CA GLU A 20 -3.30 -8.55 16.61
C GLU A 20 -4.53 -8.28 15.73
N MET A 21 -5.73 -8.32 16.31
CA MET A 21 -6.98 -7.99 15.60
C MET A 21 -6.98 -6.54 15.14
N CYS A 22 -6.54 -5.61 15.99
CA CYS A 22 -6.47 -4.18 15.65
C CYS A 22 -5.47 -3.93 14.51
N SER A 23 -4.29 -4.57 14.54
CA SER A 23 -3.30 -4.48 13.47
C SER A 23 -3.87 -4.99 12.14
N SER A 24 -4.49 -6.18 12.15
CA SER A 24 -5.13 -6.76 10.95
C SER A 24 -6.29 -5.92 10.42
N PHE A 25 -7.08 -5.33 11.31
CA PHE A 25 -8.17 -4.41 10.96
C PHE A 25 -7.62 -3.14 10.30
N CYS A 26 -6.56 -2.54 10.84
CA CYS A 26 -5.94 -1.35 10.26
C CYS A 26 -5.41 -1.61 8.84
N LEU A 27 -4.79 -2.77 8.60
CA LEU A 27 -4.34 -3.15 7.26
C LEU A 27 -5.52 -3.26 6.27
N THR A 28 -6.61 -3.89 6.70
CA THR A 28 -7.83 -4.01 5.89
C THR A 28 -8.47 -2.64 5.62
N PHE A 29 -8.49 -1.78 6.64
CA PHE A 29 -9.00 -0.42 6.55
C PHE A 29 -8.20 0.43 5.56
N VAL A 30 -6.87 0.34 5.58
CA VAL A 30 -6.01 1.02 4.58
C VAL A 30 -6.31 0.53 3.16
N GLY A 31 -6.47 -0.79 2.97
CA GLY A 31 -6.89 -1.35 1.69
C GLY A 31 -8.23 -0.78 1.22
N PHE A 32 -9.21 -0.67 2.13
CA PHE A 32 -10.50 -0.04 1.83
C PHE A 32 -10.35 1.45 1.48
N CYS A 33 -9.55 2.21 2.24
CA CYS A 33 -9.27 3.61 1.95
C CYS A 33 -8.64 3.78 0.55
N ASN A 34 -7.74 2.88 0.15
CA ASN A 34 -7.14 2.88 -1.19
C ASN A 34 -8.18 2.64 -2.29
N VAL A 35 -9.04 1.63 -2.14
CA VAL A 35 -10.15 1.36 -3.07
C VAL A 35 -11.07 2.57 -3.18
N TYR A 36 -11.45 3.14 -2.04
CA TYR A 36 -12.33 4.31 -1.96
C TYR A 36 -11.71 5.53 -2.65
N ALA A 37 -10.43 5.81 -2.37
CA ALA A 37 -9.70 6.94 -2.96
C ALA A 37 -9.57 6.81 -4.47
N ILE A 38 -9.21 5.63 -4.99
CA ILE A 38 -9.16 5.38 -6.44
C ILE A 38 -10.54 5.56 -7.06
N SER A 39 -11.59 5.03 -6.41
CA SER A 39 -12.94 5.04 -6.96
C SER A 39 -13.49 6.46 -7.09
N ILE A 40 -13.28 7.31 -6.09
CA ILE A 40 -13.74 8.70 -6.11
C ILE A 40 -12.90 9.57 -7.04
N ASN A 41 -11.58 9.43 -6.98
CA ASN A 41 -10.68 10.30 -7.72
C ASN A 41 -10.37 9.81 -9.14
N ARG A 42 -11.01 8.71 -9.60
CA ARG A 42 -10.74 8.08 -10.89
C ARG A 42 -10.70 9.07 -12.05
N ASN A 43 -11.73 9.92 -12.17
CA ASN A 43 -11.83 10.88 -13.27
C ASN A 43 -10.72 11.94 -13.21
N GLN A 44 -10.34 12.35 -12.00
CA GLN A 44 -9.28 13.34 -11.81
C GLN A 44 -7.90 12.73 -12.13
N ILE A 45 -7.64 11.50 -11.68
CA ILE A 45 -6.43 10.75 -12.00
C ILE A 45 -6.29 10.57 -13.51
N GLU A 46 -7.36 10.19 -14.21
CA GLU A 46 -7.34 10.03 -15.66
C GLU A 46 -7.09 11.35 -16.38
N THR A 47 -7.71 12.44 -15.91
CA THR A 47 -7.49 13.78 -16.48
C THR A 47 -6.04 14.23 -16.28
N LEU A 48 -5.49 14.04 -15.08
CA LEU A 48 -4.08 14.34 -14.79
C LEU A 48 -3.14 13.54 -15.67
N LEU A 49 -3.35 12.23 -15.80
CA LEU A 49 -2.54 11.37 -16.67
C LEU A 49 -2.60 11.83 -18.14
N LYS A 50 -3.77 12.26 -18.62
CA LYS A 50 -3.92 12.82 -19.97
C LYS A 50 -3.16 14.14 -20.13
N GLU A 51 -3.24 15.04 -19.16
CA GLU A 51 -2.49 16.30 -19.20
C GLU A 51 -0.97 16.07 -19.16
N LEU A 52 -0.51 15.16 -18.28
CA LEU A 52 0.90 14.79 -18.16
C LEU A 52 1.41 14.13 -19.46
N HIS A 53 0.60 13.27 -20.07
CA HIS A 53 0.90 12.66 -21.36
C HIS A 53 0.94 13.70 -22.50
N HIS A 54 0.04 14.68 -22.50
CA HIS A 54 0.03 15.74 -23.51
C HIS A 54 1.27 16.63 -23.44
N ILE A 55 1.76 16.87 -22.22
CA ILE A 55 2.96 17.68 -21.96
C ILE A 55 4.25 16.86 -22.19
N TYR A 56 4.14 15.54 -22.36
CA TYR A 56 5.28 14.65 -22.51
C TYR A 56 6.15 15.03 -23.71
N PRO A 57 7.48 15.13 -23.54
CA PRO A 57 8.38 15.53 -24.61
C PRO A 57 8.37 14.50 -25.75
N THR A 58 7.92 14.89 -26.93
CA THR A 58 8.06 14.11 -28.16
C THR A 58 9.55 14.02 -28.51
N GLY A 59 10.03 12.83 -28.91
CA GLY A 59 11.42 12.34 -28.86
C GLY A 59 12.58 13.15 -29.48
N SER A 60 12.36 14.40 -29.91
CA SER A 60 13.39 15.29 -30.48
C SER A 60 14.19 16.09 -29.42
N LYS A 61 13.76 16.14 -28.15
CA LYS A 61 14.39 16.99 -27.14
C LYS A 61 15.36 16.18 -26.27
N ASN A 62 16.65 16.23 -26.62
CA ASN A 62 17.79 15.59 -25.93
C ASN A 62 17.99 16.01 -24.44
N HIS A 63 17.13 16.89 -23.91
CA HIS A 63 17.17 17.39 -22.53
C HIS A 63 16.40 16.49 -21.55
N TYR A 64 15.59 15.55 -22.05
CA TYR A 64 14.81 14.65 -21.22
C TYR A 64 15.41 13.24 -21.26
N ARG A 65 15.84 12.73 -20.11
CA ARG A 65 16.32 11.35 -19.95
C ARG A 65 15.14 10.38 -19.81
N CYS A 66 14.20 10.42 -20.75
CA CYS A 66 12.96 9.64 -20.73
C CYS A 66 13.20 8.13 -20.51
N PRO A 67 14.17 7.47 -21.19
CA PRO A 67 14.42 6.05 -20.98
C PRO A 67 14.87 5.73 -19.56
N HIS A 68 15.73 6.58 -18.98
CA HIS A 68 16.22 6.38 -17.61
C HIS A 68 15.10 6.43 -16.57
N TYR A 69 14.21 7.43 -16.70
CA TYR A 69 13.09 7.60 -15.79
C TYR A 69 12.03 6.51 -15.93
N PHE A 70 11.77 6.07 -17.17
CA PHE A 70 10.89 4.94 -17.44
C PHE A 70 11.46 3.64 -16.85
N ASP A 71 12.72 3.32 -17.13
CA ASP A 71 13.37 2.10 -16.63
C ASP A 71 13.41 2.07 -15.09
N MET A 72 13.70 3.21 -14.46
CA MET A 72 13.72 3.33 -13.00
C MET A 72 12.32 3.12 -12.40
N ALA A 73 11.29 3.76 -12.97
CA ALA A 73 9.91 3.60 -12.54
C ALA A 73 9.44 2.14 -12.70
N THR A 74 9.65 1.53 -13.87
CA THR A 74 9.31 0.12 -14.13
C THR A 74 10.06 -0.83 -13.21
N LYS A 75 11.34 -0.58 -12.91
CA LYS A 75 12.11 -1.38 -11.97
C LYS A 75 11.53 -1.32 -10.56
N ILE A 76 11.17 -0.13 -10.08
CA ILE A 76 10.58 0.06 -8.75
C ILE A 76 9.23 -0.64 -8.67
N MET A 77 8.33 -0.43 -9.64
CA MET A 77 7.01 -1.09 -9.68
C MET A 77 7.13 -2.62 -9.72
N ARG A 78 8.13 -3.14 -10.45
CA ARG A 78 8.38 -4.59 -10.51
C ARG A 78 8.87 -5.15 -9.18
N ILE A 79 9.76 -4.43 -8.49
CA ILE A 79 10.26 -4.81 -7.16
C ILE A 79 9.11 -4.78 -6.16
N GLU A 80 8.32 -3.71 -6.14
CA GLU A 80 7.13 -3.55 -5.31
C GLU A 80 6.15 -4.69 -5.52
N PHE A 81 5.78 -4.96 -6.78
CA PHE A 81 4.90 -6.07 -7.14
C PHE A 81 5.43 -7.41 -6.62
N LEU A 82 6.73 -7.67 -6.79
CA LEU A 82 7.35 -8.91 -6.32
C LEU A 82 7.29 -9.05 -4.79
N PHE A 83 7.56 -7.98 -4.04
CA PHE A 83 7.41 -7.98 -2.59
C PHE A 83 5.98 -8.27 -2.17
N TYR A 84 5.00 -7.56 -2.74
CA TYR A 84 3.59 -7.78 -2.41
C TYR A 84 3.15 -9.22 -2.72
N MET A 85 3.58 -9.78 -3.85
CA MET A 85 3.24 -11.17 -4.21
C MET A 85 3.84 -12.18 -3.23
N ILE A 86 5.09 -11.98 -2.78
CA ILE A 86 5.70 -12.84 -1.76
C ILE A 86 4.91 -12.79 -0.46
N PHE A 87 4.59 -11.59 0.04
CA PHE A 87 3.81 -11.44 1.28
C PHE A 87 2.38 -11.98 1.13
N TYR A 88 1.75 -11.80 -0.02
CA TYR A 88 0.42 -12.33 -0.31
C TYR A 88 0.41 -13.86 -0.27
N VAL A 89 1.37 -14.50 -0.94
CA VAL A 89 1.50 -15.97 -0.93
C VAL A 89 1.81 -16.47 0.47
N TYR A 90 2.74 -15.82 1.19
CA TYR A 90 3.06 -16.17 2.58
C TYR A 90 1.83 -16.11 3.48
N TYR A 91 1.11 -14.98 3.46
CA TYR A 91 -0.07 -14.75 4.31
C TYR A 91 -1.19 -15.75 4.03
N ASN A 92 -1.46 -16.06 2.75
CA ASN A 92 -2.54 -16.97 2.38
C ASN A 92 -2.17 -18.46 2.48
N SER A 93 -0.88 -18.81 2.35
CA SER A 93 -0.43 -20.20 2.48
C SER A 93 -0.29 -20.65 3.94
N ALA A 94 -0.01 -19.74 4.86
CA ALA A 94 0.15 -20.04 6.28
C ALA A 94 -1.04 -20.84 6.91
N PRO A 95 -2.33 -20.45 6.77
CA PRO A 95 -3.43 -21.24 7.31
C PRO A 95 -3.57 -22.63 6.68
N VAL A 96 -3.20 -22.77 5.40
CA VAL A 96 -3.24 -24.06 4.69
C VAL A 96 -2.11 -24.97 5.18
N LEU A 97 -0.91 -24.41 5.37
CA LEU A 97 0.24 -25.14 5.91
C LEU A 97 0.00 -25.59 7.35
N LEU A 98 -0.61 -24.72 8.17
CA LEU A 98 -0.93 -25.03 9.57
C LEU A 98 -1.97 -26.16 9.65
N LEU A 99 -2.99 -26.12 8.77
CA LEU A 99 -3.96 -27.20 8.65
C LEU A 99 -3.35 -28.52 8.15
N LEU A 100 -2.45 -28.47 7.16
CA LEU A 100 -1.72 -29.65 6.68
C LEU A 100 -0.83 -30.23 7.78
N TRP A 101 -0.18 -29.38 8.57
CA TRP A 101 0.63 -29.79 9.71
C TRP A 101 -0.19 -30.49 10.79
N GLU A 102 -1.32 -29.89 11.21
CA GLU A 102 -2.25 -30.51 12.16
C GLU A 102 -2.81 -31.84 11.65
N HIS A 103 -3.11 -31.93 10.35
CA HIS A 103 -3.59 -33.17 9.73
C HIS A 103 -2.54 -34.29 9.75
N MET A 104 -1.26 -33.96 9.58
CA MET A 104 -0.15 -34.93 9.58
C MET A 104 0.23 -35.42 10.98
N LEU A 105 -0.05 -34.66 12.04
CA LEU A 105 0.38 -34.95 13.42
C LEU A 105 -0.57 -35.85 14.24
N ASN A 106 -1.55 -36.49 13.60
CA ASN A 106 -2.56 -37.41 14.16
C ASN A 106 -3.58 -36.78 15.14
N GLY A 107 -4.83 -36.66 14.66
CA GLY A 107 -6.03 -36.96 15.44
C GLY A 107 -6.49 -35.95 16.50
N TYR A 108 -5.85 -34.79 16.66
CA TYR A 108 -6.41 -33.72 17.46
C TYR A 108 -7.61 -33.09 16.72
N ASP A 109 -8.68 -32.80 17.46
CA ASP A 109 -9.78 -31.95 17.00
C ASP A 109 -9.20 -30.76 16.25
N LEU A 110 -9.38 -30.69 14.92
CA LEU A 110 -8.81 -29.65 14.08
C LEU A 110 -9.08 -28.30 14.76
N SER A 111 -8.02 -27.70 15.32
CA SER A 111 -8.12 -26.39 15.93
C SER A 111 -8.22 -25.44 14.74
N SER A 112 -9.44 -25.24 14.26
CA SER A 112 -9.74 -24.55 13.01
C SER A 112 -9.56 -23.03 13.19
N ASN A 113 -8.40 -22.64 13.72
CA ASN A 113 -8.02 -21.27 14.00
C ASN A 113 -7.63 -20.62 12.67
N THR A 114 -8.51 -19.78 12.16
CA THR A 114 -8.18 -18.86 11.07
C THR A 114 -7.20 -17.80 11.59
N HIS A 115 -6.24 -17.39 10.75
CA HIS A 115 -5.21 -16.37 11.08
C HIS A 115 -5.78 -15.07 11.64
N THR A 116 -6.98 -14.69 11.21
CA THR A 116 -7.74 -13.61 11.81
C THR A 116 -8.89 -14.20 12.60
N SER A 117 -9.10 -13.72 13.83
CA SER A 117 -10.34 -13.92 14.59
C SER A 117 -11.48 -13.15 13.93
N THR A 118 -11.80 -13.52 12.70
CA THR A 118 -12.91 -12.98 11.93
C THR A 118 -14.14 -13.81 12.27
N TRP A 119 -15.21 -13.14 12.68
CA TRP A 119 -16.47 -13.80 12.90
C TRP A 119 -17.12 -14.15 11.55
N PHE A 120 -17.48 -15.41 11.37
CA PHE A 120 -18.25 -15.89 10.21
C PHE A 120 -19.65 -16.30 10.66
N PRO A 121 -20.71 -16.02 9.88
CA PRO A 121 -22.08 -16.41 10.23
C PRO A 121 -22.34 -17.93 10.09
N TRP A 122 -21.34 -18.71 9.65
CA TRP A 122 -21.40 -20.17 9.55
C TRP A 122 -20.37 -20.86 10.44
N LYS A 123 -20.58 -22.15 10.71
CA LYS A 123 -19.67 -22.96 11.53
C LYS A 123 -18.36 -23.21 10.79
N VAL A 124 -17.28 -22.56 11.24
CA VAL A 124 -15.91 -22.75 10.73
C VAL A 124 -15.21 -23.92 11.45
N HIS A 125 -15.41 -24.03 12.76
CA HIS A 125 -14.78 -25.07 13.58
C HIS A 125 -15.44 -26.43 13.37
N GLY A 126 -14.66 -27.45 13.03
CA GLY A 126 -15.17 -28.82 12.83
C GLY A 126 -16.04 -29.02 11.58
N SER A 127 -16.01 -28.09 10.62
CA SER A 127 -16.63 -28.25 9.30
C SER A 127 -15.60 -27.94 8.21
N PRO A 128 -15.11 -28.94 7.46
CA PRO A 128 -14.12 -28.73 6.40
C PRO A 128 -14.61 -27.75 5.32
N LEU A 129 -15.90 -27.82 4.98
CA LEU A 129 -16.53 -26.91 4.02
C LEU A 129 -16.63 -25.48 4.58
N GLY A 130 -16.98 -25.33 5.86
CA GLY A 130 -17.06 -24.01 6.51
C GLY A 130 -15.69 -23.33 6.62
N PHE A 131 -14.65 -24.10 6.93
CA PHE A 131 -13.27 -23.65 6.93
C PHE A 131 -12.78 -23.27 5.51
N GLY A 132 -13.05 -24.11 4.51
CA GLY A 132 -12.70 -23.82 3.12
C GLY A 132 -13.33 -22.51 2.61
N MET A 133 -14.62 -22.30 2.91
CA MET A 133 -15.33 -21.06 2.57
C MET A 133 -14.76 -19.83 3.30
N ALA A 134 -14.33 -19.99 4.56
CA ALA A 134 -13.70 -18.92 5.32
C ALA A 134 -12.34 -18.52 4.72
N VAL A 135 -11.49 -19.51 4.40
CA VAL A 135 -10.19 -19.28 3.75
C VAL A 135 -10.38 -18.60 2.39
N LEU A 136 -11.29 -19.11 1.55
CA LEU A 136 -11.59 -18.49 0.26
C LEU A 136 -12.05 -17.03 0.41
N SER A 137 -12.92 -16.74 1.38
CA SER A 137 -13.40 -15.38 1.64
C SER A 137 -12.27 -14.43 2.03
N ILE A 138 -11.36 -14.88 2.91
CA ILE A 138 -10.17 -14.12 3.33
C ILE A 138 -9.20 -13.93 2.16
N THR A 139 -8.99 -14.95 1.33
CA THR A 139 -8.11 -14.88 0.17
C THR A 139 -8.64 -13.90 -0.88
N VAL A 140 -9.95 -13.91 -1.15
CA VAL A 140 -10.57 -12.93 -2.05
C VAL A 140 -10.47 -11.52 -1.47
N GLY A 141 -10.83 -11.32 -0.19
CA GLY A 141 -10.75 -10.01 0.46
C GLY A 141 -9.32 -9.44 0.47
N SER A 142 -8.33 -10.27 0.82
CA SER A 142 -6.92 -9.88 0.81
C SER A 142 -6.41 -9.59 -0.61
N SER A 143 -6.87 -10.34 -1.63
CA SER A 143 -6.49 -10.06 -3.03
C SER A 143 -6.95 -8.68 -3.50
N VAL A 144 -8.16 -8.26 -3.12
CA VAL A 144 -8.70 -6.93 -3.45
C VAL A 144 -7.93 -5.83 -2.71
N GLY A 145 -7.64 -6.03 -1.42
CA GLY A 145 -6.88 -5.06 -0.62
C GLY A 145 -5.42 -4.90 -1.08
N VAL A 146 -4.74 -6.00 -1.39
CA VAL A 146 -3.37 -5.98 -1.91
C VAL A 146 -3.35 -5.39 -3.33
N GLY A 147 -4.23 -5.84 -4.21
CA GLY A 147 -4.31 -5.35 -5.58
C GLY A 147 -4.57 -3.85 -5.68
N SER A 148 -5.50 -3.33 -4.88
CA SER A 148 -5.75 -1.88 -4.81
C SER A 148 -4.56 -1.10 -4.26
N SER A 149 -3.87 -1.62 -3.25
CA SER A 149 -2.67 -0.98 -2.70
C SER A 149 -1.54 -0.88 -3.74
N ILE A 150 -1.29 -1.96 -4.49
CA ILE A 150 -0.34 -2.00 -5.61
C ILE A 150 -0.72 -0.97 -6.68
N VAL A 151 -2.00 -0.90 -7.06
CA VAL A 151 -2.46 0.07 -8.07
C VAL A 151 -2.23 1.51 -7.58
N THR A 152 -2.60 1.81 -6.34
CA THR A 152 -2.41 3.14 -5.76
C THR A 152 -0.92 3.53 -5.74
N GLN A 153 -0.05 2.65 -5.28
CA GLN A 153 1.39 2.90 -5.21
C GLN A 153 2.04 3.03 -6.59
N ASN A 154 1.63 2.22 -7.57
CA ASN A 154 2.05 2.38 -8.95
C ASN A 154 1.62 3.73 -9.55
N ILE A 155 0.39 4.21 -9.25
CA ILE A 155 -0.07 5.54 -9.67
C ILE A 155 0.81 6.64 -9.06
N VAL A 156 1.07 6.56 -7.74
CA VAL A 156 1.96 7.49 -7.03
C VAL A 156 3.35 7.50 -7.67
N CYS A 157 3.90 6.32 -7.94
CA CYS A 157 5.21 6.13 -8.57
C CYS A 157 5.24 6.78 -9.97
N LEU A 158 4.26 6.47 -10.84
CA LEU A 158 4.15 7.03 -12.18
C LEU A 158 4.10 8.56 -12.16
N LEU A 159 3.20 9.14 -11.35
CA LEU A 159 3.02 10.58 -11.25
C LEU A 159 4.29 11.27 -10.73
N SER A 160 4.92 10.69 -9.71
CA SER A 160 6.17 11.24 -9.13
C SER A 160 7.31 11.24 -10.14
N PHE A 161 7.49 10.15 -10.88
CA PHE A 161 8.55 10.06 -11.89
C PHE A 161 8.29 10.97 -13.10
N GLN A 162 7.03 11.13 -13.52
CA GLN A 162 6.69 12.06 -14.59
C GLN A 162 6.90 13.52 -14.16
N LEU A 163 6.47 13.90 -12.96
CA LEU A 163 6.76 15.24 -12.41
C LEU A 163 8.27 15.48 -12.31
N LYS A 164 9.03 14.51 -11.77
CA LYS A 164 10.49 14.61 -11.66
C LYS A 164 11.17 14.77 -13.03
N LEU A 165 10.74 14.01 -14.03
CA LEU A 165 11.22 14.14 -15.41
C LEU A 165 11.03 15.58 -15.94
N HIS A 166 9.87 16.19 -15.66
CA HIS A 166 9.58 17.55 -16.09
C HIS A 166 10.42 18.60 -15.35
N TYR A 167 10.62 18.45 -14.04
CA TYR A 167 11.52 19.33 -13.27
C TYR A 167 12.98 19.24 -13.73
N ASP A 168 13.48 18.03 -13.95
CA ASP A 168 14.83 17.82 -14.47
C ASP A 168 15.00 18.41 -15.88
N GLY A 169 13.99 18.26 -16.73
CA GLY A 169 13.98 18.84 -18.07
C GLY A 169 14.02 20.38 -18.04
N ILE A 170 13.33 21.02 -17.09
CA ILE A 170 13.42 22.48 -16.88
C ILE A 170 14.82 22.84 -16.39
N SER A 171 15.33 22.13 -15.38
CA SER A 171 16.65 22.41 -14.79
C SER A 171 17.76 22.33 -15.84
N SER A 172 17.77 21.28 -16.65
CA SER A 172 18.74 21.11 -17.75
C SER A 172 18.63 22.24 -18.78
N GLN A 173 17.40 22.63 -19.15
CA GLN A 173 17.18 23.72 -20.11
C GLN A 173 17.59 25.08 -19.53
N LEU A 174 17.39 25.31 -18.24
CA LEU A 174 17.80 26.54 -17.55
C LEU A 174 19.32 26.65 -17.46
N VAL A 175 20.03 25.55 -17.16
CA VAL A 175 21.50 25.50 -17.17
C VAL A 175 22.06 25.75 -18.57
N SER A 176 21.38 25.25 -19.61
CA SER A 176 21.78 25.47 -21.01
C SER A 176 21.46 26.89 -21.53
N LEU A 177 20.77 27.72 -20.73
CA LEU A 177 20.29 29.02 -21.14
C LEU A 177 21.44 30.05 -21.10
N ASP A 178 21.97 30.38 -22.27
CA ASP A 178 22.98 31.43 -22.41
C ASP A 178 22.33 32.82 -22.40
N CYS A 179 22.44 33.53 -21.27
CA CYS A 179 21.88 34.89 -21.06
C CYS A 179 22.44 35.97 -21.99
N ARG A 180 23.54 35.69 -22.72
CA ARG A 180 24.15 36.66 -23.64
C ARG A 180 23.41 36.78 -24.97
N ARG A 181 22.47 35.87 -25.27
CA ARG A 181 21.76 35.85 -26.55
C ARG A 181 20.55 36.80 -26.55
N PRO A 182 20.32 37.56 -27.63
CA PRO A 182 19.11 38.36 -27.76
C PRO A 182 17.86 37.45 -27.82
N GLY A 183 16.80 37.82 -27.09
CA GLY A 183 15.54 37.06 -27.05
C GLY A 183 15.43 36.01 -25.92
N VAL A 184 16.44 35.86 -25.05
CA VAL A 184 16.43 34.93 -23.91
C VAL A 184 15.31 35.22 -22.91
N HIS A 185 14.96 36.50 -22.72
CA HIS A 185 13.85 36.90 -21.85
C HIS A 185 12.51 36.26 -22.27
N LYS A 186 12.26 36.06 -23.57
CA LYS A 186 11.05 35.37 -24.06
C LYS A 186 11.07 33.88 -23.73
N LYS A 187 12.23 33.22 -23.91
CA LYS A 187 12.42 31.81 -23.52
C LYS A 187 12.28 31.61 -22.02
N LEU A 188 12.85 32.52 -21.21
CA LEU A 188 12.73 32.48 -19.75
C LEU A 188 11.28 32.65 -19.30
N ARG A 189 10.51 33.57 -19.92
CA ARG A 189 9.07 33.72 -19.63
C ARG A 189 8.28 32.44 -19.91
N ILE A 190 8.59 31.76 -21.03
CA ILE A 190 7.97 30.47 -21.36
C ILE A 190 8.35 29.40 -20.33
N PHE A 191 9.60 29.35 -19.88
CA PHE A 191 10.03 28.41 -18.84
C PHE A 191 9.34 28.64 -17.50
N ILE A 192 9.20 29.89 -17.08
CA ILE A 192 8.50 30.23 -15.85
C ILE A 192 7.03 29.81 -15.95
N ALA A 193 6.35 30.12 -17.07
CA ALA A 193 4.97 29.71 -17.28
C ALA A 193 4.81 28.17 -17.24
N TYR A 194 5.75 27.45 -17.85
CA TYR A 194 5.76 25.99 -17.84
C TYR A 194 6.01 25.41 -16.44
N HIS A 195 6.94 25.98 -15.68
CA HIS A 195 7.20 25.60 -14.29
C HIS A 195 5.98 25.83 -13.39
N CYS A 196 5.30 26.97 -13.53
CA CYS A 196 4.04 27.24 -12.82
C CYS A 196 2.96 26.20 -13.16
N ARG A 197 2.86 25.77 -14.43
CA ARG A 197 1.90 24.71 -14.81
C ARG A 197 2.23 23.37 -14.16
N ILE A 198 3.51 23.01 -14.09
CA ILE A 198 3.95 21.76 -13.43
C ILE A 198 3.73 21.83 -11.92
N LEU A 199 3.95 22.98 -11.29
CA LEU A 199 3.62 23.18 -9.88
C LEU A 199 2.12 22.99 -9.62
N GLN A 200 1.26 23.57 -10.45
CA GLN A 200 -0.20 23.36 -10.34
C GLN A 200 -0.59 21.89 -10.51
N LEU A 201 0.06 21.16 -11.43
CA LEU A 201 -0.14 19.72 -11.58
C LEU A 201 0.34 18.96 -10.32
N GLY A 202 1.45 19.37 -9.72
CA GLY A 202 1.95 18.84 -8.46
C GLY A 202 0.95 19.04 -7.31
N ASP A 203 0.37 20.23 -7.19
CA ASP A 203 -0.66 20.53 -6.19
C ASP A 203 -1.90 19.63 -6.39
N GLN A 204 -2.36 19.45 -7.64
CA GLN A 204 -3.48 18.55 -7.95
C GLN A 204 -3.17 17.09 -7.64
N VAL A 205 -1.96 16.63 -7.93
CA VAL A 205 -1.50 15.28 -7.55
C VAL A 205 -1.52 15.13 -6.02
N ASN A 206 -1.05 16.15 -5.30
CA ASN A 206 -1.05 16.14 -3.85
C ASN A 206 -2.48 16.10 -3.30
N ASP A 207 -3.40 16.94 -3.78
CA ASP A 207 -4.79 16.97 -3.31
C ASP A 207 -5.49 15.61 -3.46
N ILE A 208 -5.25 14.90 -4.56
CA ILE A 208 -5.83 13.57 -4.81
C ILE A 208 -5.22 12.52 -3.89
N LEU A 209 -3.90 12.55 -3.70
CA LEU A 209 -3.16 11.51 -2.99
C LEU A 209 -3.03 11.78 -1.48
N ASN A 210 -3.31 12.99 -1.00
CA ASN A 210 -3.14 13.37 0.40
C ASN A 210 -3.99 12.49 1.33
N PHE A 211 -5.22 12.15 0.92
CA PHE A 211 -6.07 11.23 1.66
C PHE A 211 -5.47 9.81 1.75
N VAL A 212 -4.89 9.32 0.65
CA VAL A 212 -4.18 8.03 0.59
C VAL A 212 -2.97 8.05 1.51
N PHE A 213 -2.15 9.10 1.44
CA PHE A 213 -0.96 9.23 2.29
C PHE A 213 -1.33 9.33 3.76
N GLY A 214 -2.32 10.15 4.11
CA GLY A 214 -2.78 10.30 5.49
C GLY A 214 -3.32 8.99 6.06
N SER A 215 -4.22 8.31 5.33
CA SER A 215 -4.77 7.02 5.77
C SER A 215 -3.68 5.94 5.89
N SER A 216 -2.72 5.91 4.96
CA SER A 216 -1.59 4.96 5.00
C SER A 216 -0.66 5.22 6.18
N ILE A 217 -0.34 6.48 6.49
CA ILE A 217 0.51 6.86 7.62
C ILE A 217 -0.17 6.49 8.94
N VAL A 218 -1.43 6.88 9.13
CA VAL A 218 -2.18 6.58 10.35
C VAL A 218 -2.31 5.06 10.53
N GLY A 219 -2.67 4.35 9.46
CA GLY A 219 -2.78 2.90 9.48
C GLY A 219 -1.46 2.20 9.81
N ALA A 220 -0.35 2.66 9.22
CA ALA A 220 0.99 2.10 9.48
C ALA A 220 1.44 2.34 10.93
N ILE A 221 1.23 3.54 11.48
CA ILE A 221 1.58 3.86 12.88
C ILE A 221 0.83 2.91 13.82
N ILE A 222 -0.49 2.78 13.65
CA ILE A 222 -1.29 1.91 14.52
C ILE A 222 -0.85 0.45 14.35
N ALA A 223 -0.66 -0.02 13.12
CA ALA A 223 -0.22 -1.39 12.86
C ALA A 223 1.14 -1.71 13.47
N ILE A 224 2.12 -0.80 13.37
CA ILE A 224 3.45 -0.97 13.98
C ILE A 224 3.35 -0.99 15.50
N CYS A 225 2.65 -0.02 16.10
CA CYS A 225 2.47 0.03 17.55
C CYS A 225 1.78 -1.23 18.09
N MET A 226 0.70 -1.68 17.45
CA MET A 226 -0.03 -2.88 17.87
C MET A 226 0.77 -4.16 17.64
N SER A 227 1.45 -4.29 16.49
CA SER A 227 2.31 -5.45 16.24
C SER A 227 3.45 -5.53 17.27
N SER A 228 4.03 -4.40 17.66
CA SER A 228 5.06 -4.34 18.71
C SER A 228 4.52 -4.79 20.07
N VAL A 229 3.31 -4.36 20.45
CA VAL A 229 2.70 -4.79 21.72
C VAL A 229 2.41 -6.30 21.69
N SER A 230 1.93 -6.82 20.57
CA SER A 230 1.66 -8.24 20.38
C SER A 230 2.92 -9.08 20.52
N ILE A 231 4.01 -8.70 19.85
CA ILE A 231 5.30 -9.39 19.91
C ILE A 231 5.85 -9.40 21.33
N LEU A 232 5.89 -8.23 22.00
CA LEU A 232 6.40 -8.14 23.36
C LEU A 232 5.61 -9.04 24.32
N LEU A 233 4.28 -9.01 24.26
CA LEU A 233 3.43 -9.80 25.15
C LEU A 233 3.49 -11.31 24.83
N LEU A 234 3.64 -11.71 23.57
CA LEU A 234 3.86 -13.10 23.16
C LEU A 234 5.22 -13.61 23.63
N ASP A 235 6.30 -12.85 23.46
CA ASP A 235 7.63 -13.21 23.95
C ASP A 235 7.66 -13.32 25.47
N PHE A 236 6.98 -12.42 26.20
CA PHE A 236 6.81 -12.56 27.65
C PHE A 236 6.01 -13.82 28.02
N ALA A 237 4.94 -14.14 27.30
CA ALA A 237 4.14 -15.33 27.57
C ALA A 237 4.91 -16.64 27.30
N PHE A 238 5.79 -16.67 26.30
CA PHE A 238 6.69 -17.80 26.05
C PHE A 238 7.82 -17.87 27.08
N ALA A 239 8.36 -16.75 27.55
CA ALA A 239 9.43 -16.73 28.55
C ALA A 239 8.98 -17.20 29.95
N PHE A 240 7.68 -17.10 30.26
CA PHE A 240 7.09 -17.55 31.53
C PHE A 240 6.57 -19.00 31.50
N LYS A 241 6.69 -19.73 30.38
CA LYS A 241 6.18 -21.08 30.20
C LYS A 241 7.32 -22.10 30.12
#